data_AF-A0A7W1AV35-F1
#
_entry.id   AF-A0A7W1AV35-F1
#
_cell.length_a   1.000
_cell.length_b   1.000
_cell.length_c   1.000
_cell.angle_alpha   90.00
_cell.angle_beta   90.00
_cell.angle_gamma   90.00
#
_symmetry.space_group_name_H-M   'P 1'
#
loop_
_entity.id
_entity.type
_entity.pdbx_description
1 polymer ?
#
loop_
_entity_poly.entity_id
_entity_poly.type
_entity_poly.pdbx_seq_one_letter_code
_entity_poly.pdbx_strand_id
1 'polypeptide(L)'
;MITVAFFAPINFVDDLLLKFFRPETINNVIWPFIQIGLVVTLVAGWVAYATYIERKISAFMQARLGPMRVGPWGLLQPIADAIKLLTKEDFIPDKADRGIFFIAPYIAVASAFIVMAVIPFAPDWGVITDVNIGLLFVLAVSSVGVLVLILAGWSSNSKYALLGGLRSSAQMISYEVAMGLALVGALMFARTLSLSGMVNA
;
A
#
# COMPACT_ATOMS: atom_id res chain seq x y z
N MET A 1 -15.03 4.26 52.50
CA MET A 1 -13.78 4.98 52.77
C MET A 1 -13.04 5.12 51.45
N ILE A 2 -13.19 6.28 50.83
CA ILE A 2 -12.57 6.70 49.56
C ILE A 2 -11.17 7.20 49.91
N THR A 3 -10.12 6.58 49.35
CA THR A 3 -8.69 6.99 49.25
C THR A 3 -7.91 5.68 49.08
N VAL A 4 -7.23 5.34 47.99
CA VAL A 4 -6.13 6.06 47.35
C VAL A 4 -6.06 5.57 45.89
N ALA A 5 -6.32 6.46 44.95
CA ALA A 5 -5.74 6.36 43.61
C ALA A 5 -4.24 6.69 43.72
N PHE A 6 -3.46 6.26 42.73
CA PHE A 6 -2.30 7.04 42.27
C PHE A 6 -1.00 6.97 43.08
N PHE A 7 -0.36 5.80 43.17
CA PHE A 7 1.11 5.77 43.26
C PHE A 7 1.65 4.72 42.30
N ALA A 8 1.86 5.12 41.04
CA ALA A 8 2.87 4.46 40.23
C ALA A 8 4.22 4.56 40.98
N PRO A 9 5.05 3.50 41.01
CA PRO A 9 6.36 3.59 41.66
C PRO A 9 7.12 4.80 41.12
N ILE A 10 7.92 5.48 41.96
CA ILE A 10 8.66 6.69 41.57
C ILE A 10 9.61 6.45 40.38
N ASN A 11 9.96 5.19 40.12
CA ASN A 11 10.76 4.72 38.99
C ASN A 11 9.90 4.09 37.86
N PHE A 12 8.56 4.24 37.84
CA PHE A 12 7.69 3.63 36.83
C PHE A 12 8.02 4.15 35.42
N VAL A 13 8.28 5.46 35.32
CA VAL A 13 8.66 6.08 34.05
C VAL A 13 10.05 5.59 33.63
N ASP A 14 10.99 5.47 34.56
CA ASP A 14 12.34 4.98 34.27
C ASP A 14 12.36 3.49 33.90
N ASP A 15 11.58 2.64 34.59
CA ASP A 15 11.46 1.22 34.28
C ASP A 15 10.70 0.97 32.97
N LEU A 16 9.67 1.79 32.68
CA LEU A 16 8.98 1.77 31.39
C LEU A 16 9.94 2.20 30.26
N LEU A 17 10.67 3.30 30.43
CA LEU A 17 11.66 3.78 29.47
C LEU A 17 12.79 2.77 29.29
N LEU A 18 13.35 2.20 30.36
CA LEU A 18 14.38 1.16 30.28
C LEU A 18 13.86 -0.11 29.61
N LYS A 19 12.58 -0.44 29.75
CA LYS A 19 11.94 -1.56 29.04
C LYS A 19 11.69 -1.26 27.56
N PHE A 20 11.38 -0.01 27.19
CA PHE A 20 11.26 0.44 25.79
C PHE A 20 12.63 0.56 25.09
N PHE A 21 13.67 1.00 25.80
CA PHE A 21 15.03 1.17 25.29
C PHE A 21 15.93 -0.07 25.49
N ARG A 22 15.36 -1.22 25.83
CA ARG A 22 16.11 -2.49 25.76
C ARG A 22 16.54 -2.75 24.31
N PRO A 23 17.78 -3.21 24.08
CA PRO A 23 18.28 -3.48 22.72
C PRO A 23 17.41 -4.48 21.95
N GLU A 24 16.76 -5.43 22.64
CA GLU A 24 15.82 -6.37 22.04
C GLU A 24 14.52 -5.70 21.56
N THR A 25 13.99 -4.73 22.31
CA THR A 25 12.77 -3.98 21.92
C THR A 25 13.07 -2.98 20.82
N ILE A 26 14.27 -2.39 20.82
CA ILE A 26 14.73 -1.50 19.75
C ILE A 26 14.83 -2.25 18.41
N ASN A 27 15.48 -3.41 18.41
CA ASN A 27 15.70 -4.17 17.17
C ASN A 27 14.44 -4.87 16.66
N ASN A 28 13.58 -5.38 17.54
CA ASN A 28 12.41 -6.16 17.12
C ASN A 28 11.14 -5.32 16.90
N VAL A 29 11.07 -4.10 17.47
CA VAL A 29 9.88 -3.24 17.37
C VAL A 29 10.26 -1.91 16.74
N ILE A 30 11.15 -1.13 17.35
CA ILE A 30 11.38 0.24 16.90
C ILE A 30 11.95 0.28 15.46
N TRP A 31 12.90 -0.60 15.15
CA TRP A 31 13.54 -0.64 13.84
C TRP A 31 12.58 -1.03 12.68
N PRO A 32 11.79 -2.13 12.77
CA PRO A 32 10.80 -2.45 11.74
C PRO A 32 9.74 -1.36 11.53
N PHE A 33 9.27 -0.72 12.60
CA PHE A 33 8.29 0.37 12.48
C PHE A 33 8.87 1.60 11.74
N ILE A 34 10.15 1.92 11.97
CA ILE A 34 10.85 2.98 11.22
C ILE A 34 10.98 2.59 9.74
N GLN A 35 11.37 1.34 9.45
CA GLN A 35 11.48 0.85 8.07
C GLN A 35 10.13 0.90 7.35
N ILE A 36 9.05 0.44 7.98
CA ILE A 36 7.69 0.50 7.43
C ILE A 36 7.29 1.96 7.16
N GLY A 37 7.49 2.85 8.13
CA GLY A 37 7.17 4.27 7.97
C GLY A 37 7.93 4.91 6.80
N LEU A 38 9.21 4.58 6.66
CA LEU A 38 10.06 5.04 5.57
C LEU A 38 9.57 4.51 4.22
N VAL A 39 9.32 3.20 4.09
CA VAL A 39 8.82 2.59 2.85
C VAL A 39 7.47 3.18 2.46
N VAL A 40 6.52 3.26 3.40
CA VAL A 40 5.19 3.85 3.14
C VAL A 40 5.31 5.29 2.65
N THR A 41 6.15 6.11 3.29
CA THR A 41 6.33 7.52 2.91
C THR A 41 6.99 7.66 1.54
N LEU A 42 8.03 6.88 1.25
CA LEU A 42 8.71 6.90 -0.05
C LEU A 42 7.80 6.42 -1.17
N VAL A 43 7.03 5.36 -0.94
CA VAL A 43 6.11 4.80 -1.93
C VAL A 43 4.95 5.75 -2.19
N ALA A 44 4.34 6.32 -1.15
CA ALA A 44 3.29 7.32 -1.30
C ALA A 44 3.79 8.56 -2.05
N GLY A 45 5.00 9.02 -1.73
CA GLY A 45 5.68 10.10 -2.45
C GLY A 45 5.92 9.75 -3.91
N TRP A 46 6.44 8.55 -4.19
CA TRP A 46 6.63 8.06 -5.55
C TRP A 46 5.33 8.02 -6.35
N VAL A 47 4.25 7.46 -5.78
CA VAL A 47 2.93 7.41 -6.44
C VAL A 47 2.42 8.81 -6.75
N ALA A 48 2.53 9.75 -5.82
CA ALA A 48 2.13 11.14 -6.05
C ALA A 48 2.89 11.76 -7.23
N TYR A 49 4.22 11.61 -7.28
CA TYR A 49 5.02 12.14 -8.40
C TYR A 49 4.88 11.34 -9.69
N ALA A 50 4.57 10.04 -9.63
CA ALA A 50 4.28 9.22 -10.80
C ALA A 50 3.06 9.76 -11.57
N THR A 51 2.01 10.21 -10.87
CA THR A 51 0.85 10.87 -11.53
C THR A 51 1.23 12.20 -12.21
N TYR A 52 2.17 12.96 -11.64
CA TYR A 52 2.71 14.16 -12.28
C TYR A 52 3.52 13.83 -13.53
N ILE A 53 4.39 12.82 -13.45
CA ILE A 53 5.22 12.35 -14.56
C ILE A 53 4.32 11.84 -15.69
N GLU A 54 3.32 11.00 -15.38
CA GLU A 54 2.34 10.50 -16.34
C GLU A 54 1.70 11.65 -17.12
N ARG A 55 1.14 12.65 -16.41
CA ARG A 55 0.52 13.83 -17.05
C ARG A 55 1.50 14.57 -17.95
N LYS A 56 2.76 14.69 -17.53
CA LYS A 56 3.79 15.43 -18.28
C LYS A 56 4.22 14.67 -19.53
N ILE A 57 4.46 13.37 -19.42
CA ILE A 57 4.80 12.50 -20.56
C ILE A 57 3.63 12.45 -21.55
N SER A 58 2.40 12.22 -21.09
CA SER A 58 1.23 12.19 -21.98
C SER A 58 1.00 13.54 -22.67
N ALA A 59 1.27 14.66 -22.00
CA ALA A 59 1.21 15.98 -22.61
C ALA A 59 2.29 16.15 -23.70
N PHE A 60 3.53 15.75 -23.42
CA PHE A 60 4.62 15.79 -24.40
C PHE A 60 4.33 14.92 -25.62
N MET A 61 3.79 13.71 -25.43
CA MET A 61 3.36 12.84 -26.54
C MET A 61 2.29 13.50 -27.41
N GLN A 62 1.44 14.33 -26.81
CA GLN A 62 0.38 15.09 -27.50
C GLN A 62 0.85 16.47 -27.98
N ALA A 63 2.16 16.75 -27.97
CA ALA A 63 2.74 18.05 -28.32
C ALA A 63 2.13 19.25 -27.57
N ARG A 64 1.72 19.05 -26.31
CA ARG A 64 1.25 20.11 -25.41
C ARG A 64 2.06 20.14 -24.12
N LEU A 65 2.06 21.28 -23.45
CA LEU A 65 2.71 21.41 -22.15
C LEU A 65 1.82 20.79 -21.06
N GLY A 66 2.44 20.00 -20.18
CA GLY A 66 1.79 19.45 -18.99
C GLY A 66 1.54 20.50 -17.91
N PRO A 67 1.38 20.09 -16.64
CA PRO A 67 1.22 21.04 -15.53
C PRO A 67 2.43 21.99 -15.43
N MET A 68 2.21 23.30 -15.56
CA MET A 68 3.28 24.33 -15.52
C MET A 68 3.03 25.46 -14.51
N ARG A 69 1.86 25.51 -13.88
CA ARG A 69 1.41 26.68 -13.08
C ARG A 69 1.60 26.51 -11.56
N VAL A 70 1.51 25.29 -11.04
CA VAL A 70 1.56 25.03 -9.60
C VAL A 70 3.01 24.81 -9.17
N GLY A 71 3.73 25.91 -8.92
CA GLY A 71 5.16 25.93 -8.58
C GLY A 71 6.09 25.81 -9.80
N PRO A 72 7.43 25.75 -9.60
CA PRO A 72 8.40 25.61 -10.68
C PRO A 72 8.12 24.35 -11.49
N TRP A 73 7.86 24.51 -12.80
CA TRP A 73 7.48 23.43 -13.71
C TRP A 73 6.29 22.55 -13.26
N GLY A 74 5.43 23.04 -12.37
CA GLY A 74 4.28 22.28 -11.87
C GLY A 74 4.60 21.20 -10.83
N LEU A 75 5.79 21.20 -10.20
CA LEU A 75 6.20 20.17 -9.24
C LEU A 75 5.27 20.05 -8.02
N LEU A 76 4.57 21.14 -7.65
CA LEU A 76 3.64 21.13 -6.53
C LEU A 76 2.25 20.61 -6.91
N GLN A 77 2.03 20.18 -8.15
CA GLN A 77 0.74 19.69 -8.63
C GLN A 77 0.20 18.49 -7.82
N PRO A 78 0.99 17.44 -7.50
CA PRO A 78 0.49 16.32 -6.70
C PRO A 78 0.03 16.74 -5.29
N ILE A 79 0.72 17.70 -4.68
CA ILE A 79 0.37 18.24 -3.36
C ILE A 79 -0.96 19.01 -3.46
N ALA A 80 -1.14 19.82 -4.51
CA ALA A 80 -2.39 20.53 -4.73
C ALA A 80 -3.57 19.57 -4.98
N ASP A 81 -3.35 18.48 -5.71
CA ASP A 81 -4.36 17.46 -5.94
C ASP A 81 -4.74 16.73 -4.63
N ALA A 82 -3.75 16.41 -3.78
CA ALA A 82 -4.00 15.81 -2.47
C ALA A 82 -4.81 16.74 -1.55
N ILE A 83 -4.43 18.02 -1.44
CA ILE A 83 -5.18 19.01 -0.65
C ILE A 83 -6.61 19.15 -1.18
N LYS A 84 -6.77 19.17 -2.50
CA LYS A 84 -8.09 19.24 -3.13
C LYS A 84 -8.96 18.03 -2.78
N LEU A 85 -8.41 16.81 -2.79
CA LEU A 85 -9.16 15.61 -2.45
C LEU A 85 -9.52 15.57 -0.95
N LEU A 86 -8.60 15.98 -0.06
CA LEU A 86 -8.84 16.02 1.39
C LEU A 86 -9.88 17.07 1.81
N THR A 87 -9.98 18.17 1.08
CA THR A 87 -10.96 19.24 1.36
C THR A 87 -12.29 19.01 0.65
N LYS A 88 -12.38 18.01 -0.22
CA LYS A 88 -13.61 17.71 -0.95
C LYS A 88 -14.57 16.95 -0.05
N GLU A 89 -15.84 17.30 -0.14
CA GLU A 89 -16.92 16.57 0.54
C GLU A 89 -17.09 15.17 -0.06
N ASP A 90 -17.15 14.18 0.82
CA ASP A 90 -17.38 12.78 0.46
C ASP A 90 -18.88 12.49 0.32
N PHE A 91 -19.33 12.20 -0.90
CA PHE A 91 -20.71 11.84 -1.18
C PHE A 91 -20.87 10.32 -1.30
N ILE A 92 -21.77 9.74 -0.50
CA ILE A 92 -22.14 8.33 -0.57
C ILE A 92 -23.55 8.22 -1.19
N PRO A 93 -23.77 7.38 -2.23
CA PRO A 93 -25.09 7.23 -2.83
C PRO A 93 -26.13 6.70 -1.82
N ASP A 94 -27.36 7.24 -1.85
CA ASP A 94 -28.40 6.90 -0.87
C ASP A 94 -28.76 5.41 -0.83
N LYS A 95 -28.69 4.74 -1.99
CA LYS A 95 -29.04 3.33 -2.15
C LYS A 95 -27.83 2.39 -2.03
N ALA A 96 -26.62 2.92 -1.81
CA ALA A 96 -25.42 2.10 -1.69
C ALA A 96 -25.35 1.39 -0.33
N ASP A 97 -24.70 0.23 -0.30
CA ASP A 97 -24.32 -0.41 0.97
C ASP A 97 -23.15 0.38 1.59
N ARG A 98 -23.45 1.19 2.61
CA ARG A 98 -22.48 2.10 3.23
C ARG A 98 -21.28 1.38 3.83
N GLY A 99 -21.47 0.18 4.39
CA GLY A 99 -20.39 -0.55 5.07
C GLY A 99 -19.36 -1.03 4.06
N ILE A 100 -19.83 -1.75 3.03
CA ILE A 100 -18.95 -2.32 2.01
C ILE A 100 -18.35 -1.21 1.13
N PHE A 101 -19.14 -0.18 0.80
CA PHE A 101 -18.67 0.95 0.00
C PHE A 101 -17.52 1.70 0.67
N PHE A 102 -17.56 1.85 1.99
CA PHE A 102 -16.49 2.47 2.76
C PHE A 102 -15.27 1.55 2.88
N ILE A 103 -15.47 0.29 3.26
CA ILE A 103 -14.37 -0.67 3.54
C ILE A 103 -13.60 -1.09 2.28
N ALA A 104 -14.28 -1.23 1.14
CA ALA A 104 -13.67 -1.77 -0.08
C ALA A 104 -12.40 -0.99 -0.50
N PRO A 105 -12.42 0.35 -0.66
CA PRO A 105 -11.19 1.12 -0.95
C PRO A 105 -10.05 0.90 0.06
N TYR A 106 -10.35 0.76 1.35
CA TYR A 106 -9.32 0.48 2.36
C TYR A 106 -8.68 -0.89 2.19
N ILE A 107 -9.46 -1.92 1.84
CA ILE A 107 -8.90 -3.26 1.57
C ILE A 107 -7.95 -3.21 0.36
N ALA A 108 -8.31 -2.50 -0.71
CA ALA A 108 -7.42 -2.34 -1.87
C ALA A 108 -6.10 -1.68 -1.47
N VAL A 109 -6.15 -0.56 -0.76
CA VAL A 109 -4.94 0.15 -0.31
C VAL A 109 -4.13 -0.72 0.65
N ALA A 110 -4.78 -1.39 1.60
CA ALA A 110 -4.11 -2.30 2.53
C ALA A 110 -3.40 -3.45 1.80
N SER A 111 -4.05 -4.10 0.83
CA SER A 111 -3.43 -5.17 0.05
C SER A 111 -2.17 -4.71 -0.68
N ALA A 112 -2.17 -3.49 -1.25
CA ALA A 112 -1.01 -2.92 -1.92
C ALA A 112 0.17 -2.70 -0.96
N PHE A 113 -0.08 -2.17 0.24
CA PHE A 113 0.96 -1.98 1.24
C PHE A 113 1.46 -3.30 1.88
N ILE A 114 0.58 -4.29 2.03
CA ILE A 114 0.96 -5.61 2.54
C ILE A 114 1.94 -6.32 1.60
N VAL A 115 1.71 -6.24 0.28
CA VAL A 115 2.64 -6.77 -0.73
C VAL A 115 4.03 -6.12 -0.58
N MET A 116 4.05 -4.82 -0.28
CA MET A 116 5.28 -4.04 -0.13
C MET A 116 6.17 -4.51 1.03
N ALA A 117 5.60 -5.19 2.02
CA ALA A 117 6.35 -5.70 3.17
C ALA A 117 7.36 -6.81 2.81
N VAL A 118 7.13 -7.52 1.69
CA VAL A 118 7.95 -8.68 1.28
C VAL A 118 8.95 -8.29 0.19
N ILE A 119 8.78 -7.13 -0.45
CA ILE A 119 9.66 -6.68 -1.54
C ILE A 119 11.00 -6.22 -0.96
N PRO A 120 12.14 -6.79 -1.41
CA PRO A 120 13.47 -6.37 -0.96
C PRO A 120 13.90 -5.08 -1.67
N PHE A 121 14.00 -3.96 -0.93
CA PHE A 121 14.44 -2.68 -1.48
C PHE A 121 15.96 -2.48 -1.46
N ALA A 122 16.65 -3.12 -0.51
CA ALA A 122 18.09 -3.03 -0.34
C ALA A 122 18.64 -4.28 0.39
N PRO A 123 19.92 -4.64 0.19
CA PRO A 123 20.58 -5.71 0.96
C PRO A 123 20.61 -5.39 2.46
N ASP A 124 20.34 -6.37 3.31
CA ASP A 124 20.40 -6.35 4.79
C ASP A 124 19.43 -5.40 5.53
N TRP A 125 19.25 -4.16 5.08
CA TRP A 125 18.45 -3.12 5.76
C TRP A 125 17.14 -2.77 5.04
N GLY A 126 16.96 -3.23 3.80
CA GLY A 126 15.81 -2.91 2.96
C GLY A 126 14.76 -4.02 2.84
N VAL A 127 14.85 -5.08 3.66
CA VAL A 127 13.86 -6.16 3.73
C VAL A 127 13.11 -6.00 5.05
N ILE A 128 11.81 -5.68 4.98
CA ILE A 128 10.97 -5.55 6.19
C ILE A 128 10.72 -6.94 6.80
N THR A 129 10.30 -7.90 5.97
CA THR A 129 10.11 -9.29 6.36
C THR A 129 10.51 -10.22 5.23
N ASP A 130 11.51 -11.07 5.45
CA ASP A 130 11.80 -12.17 4.54
C ASP A 130 10.86 -13.34 4.85
N VAL A 131 10.05 -13.72 3.86
CA VAL A 131 9.09 -14.81 3.96
C VAL A 131 9.53 -15.91 3.00
N ASN A 132 9.66 -17.14 3.50
CA ASN A 132 10.04 -18.31 2.71
C ASN A 132 9.14 -18.55 1.49
N ILE A 133 7.88 -18.12 1.58
CA ILE A 133 6.85 -18.20 0.52
C ILE A 133 6.55 -16.84 -0.13
N GLY A 134 7.54 -15.95 -0.19
CA GLY A 134 7.36 -14.55 -0.59
C GLY A 134 6.66 -14.36 -1.94
N LEU A 135 7.04 -15.12 -2.98
CA LEU A 135 6.39 -15.03 -4.30
C LEU A 135 4.91 -15.44 -4.25
N LEU A 136 4.59 -16.55 -3.56
CA LEU A 136 3.21 -17.02 -3.40
C LEU A 136 2.38 -16.04 -2.57
N PHE A 137 3.00 -15.41 -1.58
CA PHE A 137 2.36 -14.38 -0.78
C PHE A 137 1.96 -13.17 -1.62
N VAL A 138 2.85 -12.68 -2.49
CA VAL A 138 2.53 -11.56 -3.41
C VAL A 138 1.34 -11.90 -4.30
N LEU A 139 1.33 -13.10 -4.89
CA LEU A 139 0.22 -13.56 -5.73
C LEU A 139 -1.09 -13.72 -4.94
N ALA A 140 -1.03 -14.27 -3.73
CA ALA A 140 -2.22 -14.46 -2.90
C ALA A 140 -2.83 -13.11 -2.49
N VAL A 141 -2.00 -12.14 -2.10
CA VAL A 141 -2.47 -10.82 -1.68
C VAL A 141 -2.96 -10.00 -2.88
N SER A 142 -2.35 -10.14 -4.07
CA SER A 142 -2.84 -9.48 -5.28
C SER A 142 -4.25 -9.98 -5.66
N SER A 143 -4.51 -11.28 -5.53
CA SER A 143 -5.84 -11.86 -5.81
C SER A 143 -6.92 -11.34 -4.87
N VAL A 144 -6.58 -10.99 -3.62
CA VAL A 144 -7.53 -10.31 -2.72
C VAL A 144 -7.92 -8.94 -3.27
N GLY A 145 -6.97 -8.20 -3.86
CA GLY A 145 -7.24 -6.91 -4.51
C GLY A 145 -8.26 -7.02 -5.65
N VAL A 146 -8.31 -8.15 -6.36
CA VAL A 146 -9.32 -8.41 -7.40
C VAL A 146 -10.73 -8.51 -6.81
N LEU A 147 -10.89 -9.20 -5.68
CA LEU A 147 -12.19 -9.35 -5.01
C LEU A 147 -12.77 -7.99 -4.58
N VAL A 148 -11.89 -7.05 -4.21
CA VAL A 148 -12.28 -5.69 -3.82
C VAL A 148 -12.99 -4.95 -4.95
N LEU A 149 -12.59 -5.14 -6.21
CA LEU A 149 -13.24 -4.49 -7.36
C LEU A 149 -14.70 -4.93 -7.52
N ILE A 150 -14.98 -6.21 -7.28
CA ILE A 150 -16.34 -6.76 -7.31
C ILE A 150 -17.17 -6.17 -6.17
N LEU A 151 -16.61 -6.14 -4.95
CA LEU A 151 -17.27 -5.58 -3.77
C LEU A 151 -17.58 -4.08 -3.93
N ALA A 152 -16.64 -3.31 -4.48
CA ALA A 152 -16.84 -1.89 -4.78
C ALA A 152 -17.93 -1.68 -5.84
N GLY A 153 -17.92 -2.48 -6.91
CA GLY A 153 -18.95 -2.42 -7.96
C GLY A 153 -20.34 -2.80 -7.47
N TRP A 154 -20.43 -3.81 -6.59
CA TRP A 154 -21.70 -4.27 -6.02
C TRP A 154 -22.27 -3.30 -4.99
N SER A 155 -21.44 -2.78 -4.08
CA SER A 155 -21.87 -1.85 -3.01
C SER A 155 -22.39 -0.52 -3.53
N SER A 156 -21.96 -0.07 -4.73
CA SER A 156 -22.41 1.16 -5.37
C SER A 156 -23.91 1.15 -5.78
N ASN A 157 -24.56 -0.01 -5.79
CA ASN A 157 -25.98 -0.18 -6.17
C ASN A 157 -26.37 0.51 -7.50
N SER A 158 -25.51 0.38 -8.51
CA SER A 158 -25.76 0.85 -9.88
C SER A 158 -25.43 -0.26 -10.87
N LYS A 159 -26.34 -0.50 -11.83
CA LYS A 159 -26.17 -1.56 -12.85
C LYS A 159 -24.88 -1.36 -13.66
N TYR A 160 -24.52 -0.11 -13.98
CA TYR A 160 -23.32 0.19 -14.74
C TYR A 160 -22.04 0.01 -13.92
N ALA A 161 -22.04 0.41 -12.65
CA ALA A 161 -20.92 0.21 -11.75
C ALA A 161 -20.65 -1.29 -11.53
N LEU A 162 -21.71 -2.08 -11.33
CA LEU A 162 -21.60 -3.54 -11.17
C LEU A 162 -21.04 -4.20 -12.44
N LEU A 163 -21.56 -3.86 -13.62
CA LEU A 163 -21.05 -4.40 -14.88
C LEU A 163 -19.58 -3.98 -15.14
N GLY A 164 -19.21 -2.75 -14.78
CA GLY A 164 -17.83 -2.27 -14.85
C GLY A 164 -16.89 -3.03 -13.89
N GLY A 165 -17.34 -3.28 -12.66
CA GLY A 165 -16.62 -4.08 -11.66
C GLY A 165 -16.40 -5.52 -12.12
N LEU A 166 -17.44 -6.17 -12.68
CA LEU A 166 -17.32 -7.53 -13.22
C LEU A 166 -16.35 -7.62 -14.41
N ARG A 167 -16.37 -6.62 -15.31
CA ARG A 167 -15.45 -6.58 -16.47
C ARG A 167 -14.00 -6.41 -16.07
N SER A 168 -13.72 -5.45 -15.18
CA SER A 168 -12.37 -5.20 -14.67
C SER A 168 -11.83 -6.39 -13.87
N SER A 169 -12.69 -7.02 -13.05
CA SER A 169 -12.31 -8.22 -12.30
C SER A 169 -12.00 -9.40 -13.21
N ALA A 170 -12.85 -9.68 -14.21
CA ALA A 170 -12.58 -10.75 -15.19
C ALA A 170 -11.27 -10.53 -15.95
N GLN A 171 -10.96 -9.28 -16.29
CA GLN A 171 -9.69 -8.91 -16.90
C GLN A 171 -8.52 -9.21 -15.93
N MET A 172 -8.56 -8.73 -14.69
CA MET A 172 -7.45 -8.91 -13.75
C MET A 172 -7.19 -10.39 -13.43
N ILE A 173 -8.24 -11.20 -13.19
CA ILE A 173 -8.09 -12.65 -12.96
C ILE A 173 -7.37 -13.32 -14.14
N SER A 174 -7.74 -12.94 -15.37
CA SER A 174 -7.12 -13.50 -16.57
C SER A 174 -5.63 -13.18 -16.66
N TYR A 175 -5.23 -11.97 -16.27
CA TYR A 175 -3.82 -11.57 -16.22
C TYR A 175 -3.05 -12.16 -15.04
N GLU A 176 -3.70 -12.46 -13.91
CA GLU A 176 -3.04 -13.13 -12.78
C GLU A 176 -2.59 -14.55 -13.14
N VAL A 177 -3.42 -15.30 -13.87
CA VAL A 177 -3.03 -16.65 -14.33
C VAL A 177 -1.83 -16.59 -15.28
N ALA A 178 -1.86 -15.66 -16.24
CA ALA A 178 -0.76 -15.48 -17.19
C ALA A 178 0.53 -15.03 -16.49
N MET A 179 0.44 -14.07 -15.56
CA MET A 179 1.57 -13.62 -14.74
C MET A 179 2.11 -14.75 -13.86
N GLY A 180 1.24 -15.52 -13.20
CA GLY A 180 1.61 -16.66 -12.37
C GLY A 180 2.41 -17.70 -13.17
N LEU A 181 1.97 -18.02 -14.39
CA LEU A 181 2.71 -18.93 -15.28
C LEU A 181 4.05 -18.35 -15.75
N ALA A 182 4.12 -17.04 -16.06
CA ALA A 182 5.36 -16.40 -16.46
C ALA A 182 6.42 -16.41 -15.34
N LEU A 183 6.01 -16.30 -14.09
CA LEU A 183 6.89 -16.33 -12.91
C LEU A 183 7.49 -17.72 -12.64
N VAL A 184 6.85 -18.80 -13.12
CA VAL A 184 7.38 -20.18 -12.94
C VAL A 184 8.78 -20.31 -13.53
N GLY A 185 9.06 -19.68 -14.67
CA GLY A 185 10.39 -19.72 -15.29
C GLY A 185 11.47 -19.15 -14.36
N ALA A 186 11.23 -17.97 -13.79
CA ALA A 186 12.15 -17.34 -12.83
C ALA A 186 12.32 -18.19 -11.56
N LEU A 187 11.24 -18.81 -11.07
CA LEU A 187 11.27 -19.70 -9.92
C LEU A 187 12.16 -20.93 -10.15
N MET A 188 12.10 -21.53 -11.34
CA MET A 188 12.94 -22.68 -11.68
C MET A 188 14.43 -22.33 -11.69
N PHE A 189 14.80 -21.11 -12.11
CA PHE A 189 16.18 -20.63 -12.08
C PHE A 189 16.64 -20.34 -10.65
N ALA A 190 15.85 -19.59 -9.88
CA ALA A 190 16.22 -19.18 -8.53
C ALA A 190 16.18 -20.32 -7.49
N ARG A 191 15.38 -21.37 -7.72
CA ARG A 191 15.19 -22.53 -6.82
C ARG A 191 14.81 -22.16 -5.38
N THR A 192 14.22 -20.98 -5.20
CA THR A 192 13.72 -20.48 -3.92
C THR A 192 12.44 -19.69 -4.15
N LEU A 193 11.59 -19.65 -3.14
CA LEU A 193 10.32 -18.91 -3.13
C LEU A 193 10.43 -17.58 -2.37
N SER A 194 11.52 -17.36 -1.64
CA SER A 194 11.83 -16.07 -1.00
C SER A 194 12.28 -15.06 -2.05
N LEU A 195 11.74 -13.85 -2.02
CA LEU A 195 12.10 -12.77 -2.94
C LEU A 195 13.56 -12.32 -2.73
N SER A 196 14.03 -12.25 -1.49
CA SER A 196 15.43 -11.96 -1.17
C SER A 196 16.36 -13.03 -1.73
N GLY A 197 15.96 -14.30 -1.59
CA GLY A 197 16.69 -15.42 -2.20
C GLY A 197 16.74 -15.35 -3.73
N MET A 198 15.67 -14.91 -4.37
CA MET A 198 15.61 -14.74 -5.83
C MET A 198 16.53 -13.63 -6.34
N VAL A 199 16.69 -12.53 -5.59
CA VAL A 199 17.58 -11.42 -5.98
C VAL A 199 19.06 -11.80 -5.87
N ASN A 200 19.40 -12.72 -4.96
CA ASN A 200 20.77 -13.16 -4.71
C ASN A 200 21.23 -14.34 -5.59
N ALA A 201 20.32 -14.98 -6.32
CA ALA A 201 20.58 -16.16 -7.16
C ALA A 201 21.00 -15.77 -8.58
#